data_AF-A0A833SW07-F1
#
_entry.id   AF-A0A833SW07-F1
#
_cell.length_a   1.000
_cell.length_b   1.000
_cell.length_c   1.000
_cell.angle_alpha   90.00
_cell.angle_beta   90.00
_cell.angle_gamma   90.00
#
_symmetry.space_group_name_H-M   'P 1'
#
loop_
_entity.id
_entity.type
_entity.pdbx_description
1 polymer ?
#
loop_
_entity_poly.entity_id
_entity_poly.type
_entity_poly.pdbx_seq_one_letter_code
_entity_poly.pdbx_strand_id
1 'polypeptide(L)'
;MLRSEDFRQTLPVIPRAVPAEAIAASFKKLALWRHYELLRPTTNMIAQTAQNDQTAEEVQAFADYLLRIGDGRHDTSPGLDKNIVKIPQDMLLSRASHSDDEDEEINEQVGRLSTLSRLIDTVYADFN
;
A
#
# COMPACT_ATOMS: atom_id res chain seq x y z
N MET A 1 -25.35 -0.31 5.36
CA MET A 1 -23.98 -0.27 5.93
C MET A 1 -23.01 -0.20 4.77
N LEU A 2 -22.23 0.87 4.67
CA LEU A 2 -21.21 1.07 3.64
C LEU A 2 -19.83 0.79 4.25
N ARG A 3 -19.04 -0.10 3.63
CA ARG A 3 -17.64 -0.34 4.00
C ARG A 3 -16.76 0.07 2.83
N SER A 4 -15.75 0.90 3.11
CA SER A 4 -14.74 1.34 2.16
C SER A 4 -13.44 0.64 2.51
N GLU A 5 -13.20 -0.54 1.91
CA GLU A 5 -11.99 -1.33 2.15
C GLU A 5 -11.42 -1.78 0.81
N ASP A 6 -10.10 -1.66 0.65
CA ASP A 6 -9.39 -2.19 -0.51
C ASP A 6 -8.91 -3.61 -0.22
N PHE A 7 -9.65 -4.60 -0.75
CA PHE A 7 -9.33 -6.02 -0.58
C PHE A 7 -8.03 -6.48 -1.26
N ARG A 8 -7.26 -5.57 -1.87
CA ARG A 8 -5.95 -5.85 -2.46
C ARG A 8 -4.79 -5.55 -1.50
N GLN A 9 -5.04 -4.96 -0.33
CA GLN A 9 -3.97 -4.57 0.61
C GLN A 9 -3.49 -5.75 1.46
N THR A 10 -4.31 -6.25 2.39
CA THR A 10 -3.90 -7.34 3.30
C THR A 10 -5.11 -8.19 3.69
N LEU A 11 -4.89 -9.50 3.87
CA LEU A 11 -5.89 -10.37 4.51
C LEU A 11 -6.04 -10.00 6.01
N PRO A 12 -7.16 -10.40 6.67
CA PRO A 12 -7.30 -10.22 8.10
C PRO A 12 -6.12 -10.85 8.85
N VAL A 13 -5.51 -10.08 9.76
CA VAL A 13 -4.46 -10.59 10.64
C VAL A 13 -5.13 -11.41 11.73
N ILE A 14 -4.86 -12.72 11.74
CA ILE A 14 -5.31 -13.62 12.81
C ILE A 14 -4.06 -14.20 13.45
N PRO A 15 -3.79 -13.92 14.74
CA PRO A 15 -2.59 -14.41 15.41
C PRO A 15 -2.50 -15.94 15.32
N ARG A 16 -1.33 -16.44 14.93
CA ARG A 16 -1.01 -17.89 14.83
C ARG A 16 -1.88 -18.68 13.84
N ALA A 17 -2.64 -18.01 12.98
CA ALA A 17 -3.47 -18.67 12.01
C ALA A 17 -2.69 -19.19 10.81
N VAL A 18 -3.14 -20.30 10.23
CA VAL A 18 -2.64 -20.74 8.93
C VAL A 18 -3.28 -19.91 7.80
N PRO A 19 -2.66 -19.81 6.61
CA PRO A 19 -3.21 -19.03 5.50
C PRO A 19 -4.67 -19.39 5.15
N ALA A 20 -5.06 -20.65 5.29
CA ALA A 20 -6.43 -21.09 5.04
C ALA A 20 -7.45 -20.48 6.02
N GLU A 21 -7.07 -20.28 7.28
CA GLU A 21 -7.91 -19.67 8.31
C GLU A 21 -8.05 -18.16 8.07
N ALA A 22 -6.97 -17.48 7.69
CA ALA A 22 -7.02 -16.08 7.29
C ALA A 22 -7.95 -15.87 6.08
N ILE A 23 -7.91 -16.78 5.10
CA ILE A 23 -8.83 -16.78 3.96
C ILE A 23 -10.27 -17.03 4.43
N ALA A 24 -10.50 -18.01 5.30
CA ALA A 24 -11.83 -18.37 5.80
C ALA A 24 -12.50 -17.23 6.58
N ALA A 25 -11.71 -16.46 7.33
CA ALA A 25 -12.20 -15.28 8.06
C ALA A 25 -12.38 -14.04 7.19
N SER A 26 -11.86 -14.05 5.94
CA SER A 26 -11.98 -12.90 5.06
C SER A 26 -13.44 -12.56 4.78
N PHE A 27 -13.73 -11.26 4.67
CA PHE A 27 -15.09 -10.77 4.41
C PHE A 27 -15.72 -11.41 3.16
N LYS A 28 -14.90 -11.72 2.14
CA LYS A 28 -15.32 -12.39 0.89
C LYS A 28 -15.85 -13.81 1.10
N LYS A 29 -15.57 -14.45 2.24
CA LYS A 29 -16.10 -15.78 2.60
C LYS A 29 -17.40 -15.73 3.40
N LEU A 30 -17.82 -14.56 3.85
CA LEU A 30 -19.08 -14.41 4.55
C LEU A 30 -20.26 -14.59 3.60
N ALA A 31 -21.33 -15.25 4.07
CA ALA A 31 -22.56 -15.46 3.29
C ALA A 31 -23.21 -14.13 2.83
N LEU A 32 -22.94 -13.03 3.54
CA LEU A 32 -23.43 -11.69 3.20
C LEU A 32 -22.79 -11.11 1.94
N TRP A 33 -21.61 -11.60 1.52
CA TRP A 33 -20.90 -11.09 0.34
C TRP A 33 -21.75 -11.13 -0.93
N ARG A 34 -22.59 -12.17 -1.09
CA ARG A 34 -23.50 -12.33 -2.24
C ARG A 34 -24.61 -11.27 -2.32
N HIS A 35 -24.82 -10.53 -1.24
CA HIS A 35 -25.83 -9.47 -1.14
C HIS A 35 -25.19 -8.07 -1.18
N TYR A 36 -23.86 -7.98 -1.33
CA TYR A 36 -23.14 -6.72 -1.37
C TYR A 36 -23.07 -6.18 -2.81
N GLU A 37 -23.40 -4.90 -2.95
CA GLU A 37 -23.15 -4.18 -4.20
C GLU A 37 -21.70 -3.69 -4.20
N LEU A 38 -20.94 -4.06 -5.23
CA LEU A 38 -19.54 -3.68 -5.35
C LEU A 38 -19.42 -2.37 -6.12
N LEU A 39 -19.15 -1.29 -5.40
CA LEU A 39 -18.74 -0.03 -6.00
C LEU A 39 -17.23 -0.05 -6.22
N ARG A 40 -16.80 0.26 -7.45
CA ARG A 40 -15.39 0.32 -7.83
C ARG A 40 -15.03 1.76 -8.16
N PRO A 41 -14.38 2.49 -7.24
CA PRO A 41 -13.82 3.80 -7.57
C PRO A 41 -12.77 3.61 -8.66
N THR A 42 -13.01 4.19 -9.83
CA THR A 42 -12.06 4.20 -10.96
C THR A 42 -11.15 5.42 -10.93
N THR A 43 -11.51 6.41 -10.10
CA THR A 43 -10.81 7.69 -10.03
C THR A 43 -9.78 7.64 -8.92
N ASN A 44 -8.49 7.76 -9.29
CA ASN A 44 -7.43 7.97 -8.32
C ASN A 44 -7.39 9.47 -7.94
N MET A 45 -7.84 9.81 -6.73
CA MET A 45 -7.86 11.20 -6.28
C MET A 45 -6.47 11.79 -6.04
N ILE A 46 -5.45 10.97 -5.74
CA ILE A 46 -4.07 11.44 -5.56
C ILE A 46 -3.53 12.03 -6.87
N ALA A 47 -3.92 11.44 -8.01
CA ALA A 47 -3.62 12.00 -9.33
C ALA A 47 -4.24 13.37 -9.59
N GLN A 48 -5.33 13.71 -8.90
CA GLN A 48 -6.00 15.01 -9.05
C GLN A 48 -5.39 16.12 -8.20
N THR A 49 -4.52 15.79 -7.23
CA THR A 49 -3.85 16.79 -6.38
C THR A 49 -2.58 17.39 -6.97
N ALA A 50 -2.20 17.01 -8.20
CA ALA A 50 -1.07 17.62 -8.89
C ALA A 50 -1.33 19.10 -9.17
N GLN A 51 -0.34 19.96 -8.88
CA GLN A 51 -0.50 21.42 -8.92
C GLN A 51 -0.16 22.04 -10.29
N ASN A 52 0.36 21.25 -11.22
CA ASN A 52 0.96 21.65 -12.49
C ASN A 52 0.87 20.51 -13.50
N ASP A 53 0.70 20.83 -14.79
CA ASP A 53 0.40 19.85 -15.85
C ASP A 53 1.48 18.77 -16.01
N GLN A 54 2.76 19.16 -15.92
CA GLN A 54 3.89 18.21 -15.99
C GLN A 54 3.85 17.19 -14.84
N THR A 55 3.54 17.65 -13.62
CA THR A 55 3.41 16.77 -12.46
C THR A 55 2.11 15.98 -12.50
N ALA A 56 1.06 16.48 -13.15
CA ALA A 56 -0.18 15.73 -13.34
C ALA A 56 0.05 14.50 -14.23
N GLU A 57 0.81 14.62 -15.31
CA GLU A 57 1.19 13.48 -16.16
C GLU A 57 2.03 12.44 -15.39
N GLU A 58 3.01 12.89 -14.61
CA GLU A 58 3.86 12.00 -13.79
C GLU A 58 3.06 11.26 -12.71
N VAL A 59 2.19 11.97 -11.99
CA VAL A 59 1.34 11.35 -10.97
C VAL A 59 0.30 10.41 -11.60
N GLN A 60 -0.22 10.75 -12.79
CA GLN A 60 -1.12 9.86 -13.53
C GLN A 60 -0.40 8.59 -13.99
N ALA A 61 0.82 8.70 -14.54
CA ALA A 61 1.64 7.55 -14.92
C ALA A 61 1.95 6.65 -13.71
N PHE A 62 2.25 7.24 -12.56
CA PHE A 62 2.44 6.52 -11.30
C PHE A 62 1.15 5.82 -10.84
N ALA A 63 0.00 6.49 -10.91
CA ALA A 63 -1.30 5.93 -10.58
C ALA A 63 -1.66 4.73 -11.47
N ASP A 64 -1.44 4.83 -12.78
CA ASP A 64 -1.71 3.76 -13.74
C ASP A 64 -0.77 2.56 -13.52
N TYR A 65 0.49 2.83 -13.16
CA TYR A 65 1.43 1.79 -12.76
C TYR A 65 0.95 1.03 -11.50
N LEU A 66 0.55 1.73 -10.44
CA LEU A 66 -0.01 1.10 -9.24
C LEU A 66 -1.28 0.30 -9.54
N LEU A 67 -2.15 0.82 -10.42
CA LEU A 67 -3.36 0.12 -10.84
C LEU A 67 -3.03 -1.18 -11.57
N ARG A 68 -2.05 -1.16 -12.48
CA ARG A 68 -1.56 -2.38 -13.16
C ARG A 68 -1.02 -3.41 -12.18
N ILE A 69 -0.30 -2.99 -11.14
CA ILE A 69 0.17 -3.90 -10.08
C ILE A 69 -1.03 -4.51 -9.34
N GLY A 70 -1.97 -3.69 -8.87
CA GLY A 70 -3.13 -4.13 -8.12
C GLY A 70 -4.06 -5.07 -8.91
N ASP A 71 -4.08 -4.95 -10.24
CA ASP A 71 -4.80 -5.84 -11.15
C ASP A 71 -4.00 -7.11 -11.53
N GLY A 72 -2.75 -7.23 -11.09
CA GLY A 72 -1.87 -8.35 -11.46
C GLY A 72 -1.41 -8.32 -12.93
N ARG A 73 -1.46 -7.17 -13.60
CA ARG A 73 -1.02 -6.95 -14.99
C ARG A 73 0.35 -6.26 -15.07
N HIS A 74 1.20 -6.49 -14.06
CA HIS A 74 2.54 -5.92 -14.00
C HIS A 74 3.53 -6.77 -14.77
N ASP A 75 4.60 -6.13 -15.25
CA ASP A 75 5.64 -6.79 -16.01
C ASP A 75 6.57 -7.56 -15.05
N THR A 76 6.77 -8.84 -15.30
CA THR A 76 7.70 -9.70 -14.55
C THR A 76 9.02 -9.79 -15.29
N SER A 77 10.14 -9.69 -14.57
CA SER A 77 11.46 -9.92 -15.17
C SER A 77 11.67 -11.39 -15.53
N PRO A 78 12.23 -11.71 -16.71
CA PRO A 78 12.57 -13.07 -17.07
C PRO A 78 13.51 -13.69 -16.04
N GLY A 79 13.13 -14.83 -15.46
CA GLY A 79 13.93 -15.55 -14.46
C GLY A 79 13.68 -15.14 -13.00
N LEU A 80 12.78 -14.19 -12.73
CA LEU A 80 12.35 -13.84 -11.38
C LEU A 80 10.97 -14.43 -11.06
N ASP A 81 10.64 -14.55 -9.78
CA ASP A 81 9.31 -15.00 -9.34
C ASP A 81 8.22 -14.05 -9.87
N LYS A 82 7.12 -14.61 -10.35
CA LYS A 82 5.92 -13.89 -10.82
C LYS A 82 5.27 -12.99 -9.76
N ASN A 83 5.65 -13.16 -8.49
CA ASN A 83 5.22 -12.33 -7.36
C ASN A 83 6.13 -11.11 -7.15
N ILE A 84 7.15 -10.91 -7.97
CA ILE A 84 8.07 -9.76 -7.88
C ILE A 84 7.72 -8.76 -8.96
N VAL A 85 7.54 -7.51 -8.53
CA VAL A 85 7.25 -6.38 -9.40
C VAL A 85 8.53 -5.62 -9.72
N LYS A 86 8.74 -5.27 -10.99
CA LYS A 86 9.83 -4.38 -11.41
C LYS A 86 9.42 -2.92 -11.20
N ILE A 87 10.16 -2.20 -10.36
CA ILE A 87 10.01 -0.74 -10.19
C ILE A 87 10.69 -0.01 -11.36
N PRO A 88 9.98 0.88 -12.09
CA PRO A 88 10.55 1.72 -13.14
C PRO A 88 11.68 2.63 -12.63
N GLN A 89 12.68 2.87 -13.48
CA GLN A 89 13.90 3.61 -13.10
C GLN A 89 13.62 5.09 -12.79
N ASP A 90 12.66 5.67 -13.49
CA ASP A 90 12.12 7.02 -13.31
C ASP A 90 11.38 7.21 -11.98
N MET A 91 10.99 6.12 -11.30
CA MET A 91 10.41 6.16 -9.96
C MET A 91 11.45 6.02 -8.85
N LEU A 92 12.72 5.82 -9.18
CA LEU A 92 13.79 5.71 -8.20
C LEU A 92 14.31 7.10 -7.84
N LEU A 93 14.37 7.39 -6.53
CA LEU A 93 15.02 8.60 -6.05
C LEU A 93 16.53 8.48 -6.28
N SER A 94 17.14 9.49 -6.90
CA SER A 94 18.59 9.58 -6.93
C SER A 94 19.07 9.74 -5.50
N ARG A 95 20.02 8.91 -5.07
CA ARG A 95 20.76 9.19 -3.84
C ARG A 95 21.50 10.51 -4.07
N ALA A 96 20.99 11.61 -3.52
CA ALA A 96 21.74 12.85 -3.47
C ALA A 96 23.11 12.50 -2.88
N SER A 97 24.18 13.03 -3.46
CA SER A 97 25.50 12.97 -2.85
C SER A 97 25.39 13.70 -1.52
N HIS A 98 25.07 12.96 -0.46
CA HIS A 98 25.16 13.41 0.91
C HIS A 98 26.59 13.90 1.10
N SER A 99 26.78 15.21 1.19
CA SER A 99 27.79 15.70 2.12
C SER A 99 27.29 15.29 3.51
N ASP A 100 28.17 14.68 4.30
CA ASP A 100 27.89 14.03 5.59
C ASP A 100 27.40 15.01 6.71
N ASP A 101 26.84 16.17 6.37
CA ASP A 101 26.50 17.25 7.30
C ASP A 101 24.99 17.40 7.59
N GLU A 102 24.09 16.61 6.97
CA GLU A 102 22.62 16.76 7.11
C GLU A 102 21.90 15.60 7.85
N ASP A 103 22.61 14.83 8.68
CA ASP A 103 22.03 13.71 9.44
C ASP A 103 21.08 14.12 10.59
N GLU A 104 20.86 15.42 10.82
CA GLU A 104 20.04 15.91 11.93
C GLU A 104 18.52 15.85 11.65
N GLU A 105 18.09 15.94 10.38
CA GLU A 105 16.65 15.95 10.04
C GLU A 105 16.03 14.54 9.92
N ILE A 106 16.82 13.53 9.54
CA ILE A 106 16.37 12.13 9.45
C ILE A 106 16.04 11.58 10.85
N ASN A 107 16.79 11.98 11.87
CA ASN A 107 16.60 11.49 13.23
C ASN A 107 15.26 11.96 13.86
N GLU A 108 14.76 13.13 13.45
CA GLU A 108 13.46 13.62 13.90
C GLU A 108 12.30 12.80 13.28
N GLN A 109 12.42 12.39 12.01
CA GLN A 109 11.43 11.54 11.36
C GLN A 109 11.44 10.10 11.88
N VAL A 110 12.62 9.55 12.21
CA VAL A 110 12.75 8.26 12.89
C VAL A 110 12.17 8.30 14.32
N GLY A 111 12.28 9.44 15.01
CA GLY A 111 11.59 9.69 16.28
C GLY A 111 10.05 9.71 16.16
N ARG A 112 9.52 10.17 15.03
CA ARG A 112 8.07 10.08 14.73
C ARG A 112 7.63 8.63 14.47
N LEU A 113 8.47 7.82 13.81
CA LEU A 113 8.20 6.39 13.60
C LEU A 113 8.23 5.57 14.90
N SER A 114 9.13 5.89 15.84
CA SER A 114 9.15 5.23 17.16
C SER A 114 7.92 5.57 18.00
N THR A 115 7.39 6.79 17.85
CA THR A 115 6.12 7.22 18.47
C THR A 115 4.93 6.42 17.92
N LEU A 116 4.91 6.14 16.61
CA LEU A 116 3.91 5.28 15.98
C LEU A 116 4.03 3.82 16.44
N SER A 117 5.25 3.29 16.61
CA SER A 117 5.46 1.96 17.17
C SER A 117 4.87 1.85 18.58
N ARG A 118 5.08 2.87 19.42
CA ARG A 118 4.54 2.91 20.79
C ARG A 118 3.01 2.98 20.82
N LEU A 119 2.40 3.67 19.84
CA LEU A 119 0.94 3.72 19.70
C LEU A 119 0.38 2.34 19.33
N ILE A 120 1.04 1.64 18.41
CA ILE A 120 0.65 0.29 17.98
C ILE A 120 0.70 -0.67 19.17
N ASP A 121 1.79 -0.68 19.94
CA ASP A 121 1.95 -1.55 21.11
C ASP A 121 0.90 -1.26 22.20
N THR A 122 0.54 0.01 22.40
CA THR A 122 -0.50 0.41 23.36
C THR A 122 -1.87 -0.08 22.91
N VAL A 123 -2.20 0.09 21.64
CA VAL A 123 -3.48 -0.38 21.07
C VAL A 123 -3.58 -1.90 21.17
N TYR A 124 -2.49 -2.65 20.93
CA TYR A 124 -2.50 -4.10 21.07
C TYR A 124 -2.60 -4.58 22.51
N ALA A 125 -2.10 -3.82 23.50
CA ALA A 125 -2.23 -4.15 24.91
C ALA A 125 -3.67 -4.00 25.43
N ASP A 126 -4.46 -3.09 24.87
CA ASP A 126 -5.85 -2.86 25.26
C ASP A 126 -6.84 -3.92 24.72
N PHE A 127 -6.40 -4.74 23.74
CA PHE A 127 -7.22 -5.79 23.13
C PHE A 127 -7.00 -7.19 23.73
N ASN A 128 -6.19 -7.34 24.78
CA ASN A 128 -5.87 -8.61 25.42
C ASN A 128 -6.15 -8.57 26.94
#